data_AF-A0A9P2S0R3-F1
#
_entry.id   AF-A0A9P2S0R3-F1
#
_cell.length_a   1.000
_cell.length_b   1.000
_cell.length_c   1.000
_cell.angle_alpha   90.00
_cell.angle_beta   90.00
_cell.angle_gamma   90.00
#
_symmetry.space_group_name_H-M   'P 1'
#
loop_
_entity.id
_entity.type
_entity.pdbx_description
1 polymer ?
#
loop_
_entity_poly.entity_id
_entity_poly.type
_entity_poly.pdbx_seq_one_letter_code
_entity_poly.pdbx_strand_id
1 'polypeptide(L)'
;EEKGRAVRTQENSKITFLLDGNVSEGSTDAVTGNQLYSMGHALSTYLGGDAKYENGKWSAPSFKVKAFNTDGTPVETSYNNVADAFAGVGNSFTNIHKELTNVVSKVEGDSLSWSKEANAFVARHEQSTEETGKAVRAQENSKITFLAKGDVSSTSTDAVNGTQLFETNNKVATYLGGGASFNEGSFTQPTYKLSSVSNDGTVTENSFNDVGAAFTGLDANIKNVNARIKEVSQGVAQDSLSWSKEDDAFIAKHGAEKTASKIKFVAGGDLSKNSTDAVNGTQLFETNDKVATYLGGDAKYEEGKWKAPTFKIKTVKDDGSAVEDKEYKTVAEALAGVGTSITNVKNELTKQINNEITNVVSDSLVKRDETTNLITIGKEVEGSEINIVNKDGADRTLSGIKAATKDNEAVNKKQLEEHLKDLSTSLQSDESAVVHYDKKEGDETDYTNVTFGKGKASTPVGLHNVADGKIAENSHDVVTGGQINKIGGDIAKYLGGEASFKDGALTQPTYKLSQIAKDGVVTENSFNDVGAAFEGLDTNIKNVNQRIKEVSEGVAQDSLLWSDEAHAFVARHEKKQEEQGRAVRTQENSKITFLLDGNVSEGSTDAVTGNQLYSMGHALSMYLGG
;
A
#
# COMPACT_ATOMS: atom_id res chain seq x y z
N GLU A 1 15.76 -146.27 -38.58
CA GLU A 1 16.03 -146.03 -37.15
C GLU A 1 16.30 -144.53 -36.94
N GLU A 2 16.24 -143.88 -35.77
CA GLU A 2 15.91 -144.32 -34.39
C GLU A 2 15.32 -143.16 -33.53
N LYS A 3 14.64 -143.50 -32.42
CA LYS A 3 14.36 -142.72 -31.18
C LYS A 3 14.40 -141.17 -31.16
N GLY A 4 13.37 -140.54 -30.57
CA GLY A 4 13.57 -139.31 -29.77
C GLY A 4 12.38 -138.36 -29.57
N ARG A 5 11.92 -138.20 -28.31
CA ARG A 5 11.03 -137.14 -27.75
C ARG A 5 10.28 -136.21 -28.73
N ALA A 6 8.96 -136.38 -28.80
CA ALA A 6 8.07 -135.30 -29.25
C ALA A 6 8.04 -134.16 -28.21
N VAL A 7 8.56 -132.98 -28.58
CA VAL A 7 8.37 -131.74 -27.82
C VAL A 7 6.95 -131.25 -28.10
N ARG A 8 6.09 -131.15 -27.07
CA ARG A 8 4.82 -130.44 -27.19
C ARG A 8 5.07 -128.94 -27.15
N THR A 9 5.18 -128.30 -28.31
CA THR A 9 4.97 -126.86 -28.43
C THR A 9 3.52 -126.54 -28.03
N GLN A 10 3.34 -125.76 -26.96
CA GLN A 10 2.04 -125.18 -26.65
C GLN A 10 1.81 -124.00 -27.60
N GLU A 11 0.94 -124.17 -28.59
CA GLU A 11 0.53 -123.08 -29.47
C GLU A 11 -0.68 -122.34 -28.88
N ASN A 12 -0.57 -121.02 -28.79
CA ASN A 12 -1.59 -120.17 -28.20
C ASN A 12 -2.85 -120.14 -29.07
N SER A 13 -3.91 -120.82 -28.60
CA SER A 13 -5.21 -120.87 -29.28
C SER A 13 -6.12 -119.72 -28.85
N LYS A 14 -6.88 -119.14 -29.78
CA LYS A 14 -7.92 -118.13 -29.49
C LYS A 14 -9.24 -118.81 -29.14
N ILE A 15 -9.88 -118.41 -28.05
CA ILE A 15 -11.29 -118.73 -27.79
C ILE A 15 -12.15 -117.87 -28.73
N THR A 16 -13.19 -118.46 -29.32
CA THR A 16 -14.10 -117.80 -30.27
C THR A 16 -15.55 -118.18 -29.93
N PHE A 17 -16.52 -117.39 -30.41
CA PHE A 17 -17.96 -117.57 -30.13
C PHE A 17 -18.37 -117.48 -28.64
N LEU A 18 -17.58 -116.78 -27.83
CA LEU A 18 -18.02 -116.31 -26.50
C LEU A 18 -19.16 -115.29 -26.65
N LEU A 19 -20.13 -115.35 -25.74
CA LEU A 19 -21.08 -114.26 -25.50
C LEU A 19 -20.39 -113.15 -24.69
N ASP A 20 -20.91 -111.93 -24.80
CA ASP A 20 -20.47 -110.78 -24.01
C ASP A 20 -20.75 -111.04 -22.51
N GLY A 21 -19.68 -111.18 -21.71
CA GLY A 21 -19.74 -111.53 -20.29
C GLY A 21 -20.19 -110.36 -19.41
N ASN A 22 -20.71 -110.62 -18.21
CA ASN A 22 -21.22 -109.55 -17.37
C ASN A 22 -20.10 -108.65 -16.82
N VAL A 23 -20.08 -107.36 -17.20
CA VAL A 23 -19.09 -106.38 -16.74
C VAL A 23 -19.59 -105.72 -15.45
N SER A 24 -19.47 -106.45 -14.34
CA SER A 24 -19.77 -105.98 -12.99
C SER A 24 -18.64 -106.29 -12.02
N GLU A 25 -18.62 -105.58 -10.89
CA GLU A 25 -17.74 -105.92 -9.76
C GLU A 25 -17.94 -107.38 -9.34
N GLY A 26 -16.85 -108.08 -9.04
CA GLY A 26 -16.85 -109.50 -8.66
C GLY A 26 -17.13 -110.52 -9.78
N SER A 27 -17.34 -110.08 -11.03
CA SER A 27 -17.57 -110.99 -12.16
C SER A 27 -16.34 -111.86 -12.48
N THR A 28 -16.58 -113.13 -12.83
CA THR A 28 -15.57 -114.08 -13.31
C THR A 28 -15.75 -114.44 -14.79
N ASP A 29 -16.65 -113.75 -15.50
CA ASP A 29 -16.93 -114.01 -16.91
C ASP A 29 -15.76 -113.60 -17.82
N ALA A 30 -15.56 -114.34 -18.90
CA ALA A 30 -14.59 -113.97 -19.94
C ALA A 30 -15.15 -112.86 -20.84
N VAL A 31 -14.64 -111.64 -20.67
CA VAL A 31 -15.00 -110.49 -21.53
C VAL A 31 -14.58 -110.72 -22.99
N THR A 32 -15.42 -110.31 -23.93
CA THR A 32 -15.12 -110.44 -25.37
C THR A 32 -14.31 -109.25 -25.89
N GLY A 33 -13.71 -109.42 -27.07
CA GLY A 33 -13.12 -108.31 -27.82
C GLY A 33 -14.13 -107.22 -28.22
N ASN A 34 -15.43 -107.56 -28.33
CA ASN A 34 -16.50 -106.59 -28.62
C ASN A 34 -16.71 -105.62 -27.46
N GLN A 35 -16.71 -106.12 -26.22
CA GLN A 35 -16.89 -105.30 -25.02
C GLN A 35 -15.68 -104.41 -24.78
N LEU A 36 -14.47 -104.96 -24.90
CA LEU A 36 -13.23 -104.19 -24.76
C LEU A 36 -13.11 -103.11 -25.85
N TYR A 37 -13.54 -103.41 -27.09
CA TYR A 37 -13.63 -102.42 -28.16
C TYR A 37 -14.66 -101.33 -27.86
N SER A 38 -15.88 -101.71 -27.42
CA SER A 38 -16.95 -100.77 -27.09
C SER A 38 -16.55 -99.81 -25.96
N MET A 39 -15.91 -100.34 -24.90
CA MET A 39 -15.39 -99.54 -23.80
C MET A 39 -14.27 -98.58 -24.25
N GLY A 40 -13.33 -99.05 -25.07
CA GLY A 40 -12.27 -98.20 -25.63
C GLY A 40 -12.82 -97.12 -26.56
N HIS A 41 -13.78 -97.45 -27.41
CA HIS A 41 -14.42 -96.52 -28.33
C HIS A 41 -15.23 -95.43 -27.59
N ALA A 42 -15.99 -95.81 -26.57
CA ALA A 42 -16.69 -94.87 -25.69
C ALA A 42 -15.72 -93.93 -24.96
N LEU A 43 -14.64 -94.46 -24.37
CA LEU A 43 -13.63 -93.63 -23.70
C LEU A 43 -12.87 -92.72 -24.68
N SER A 44 -12.61 -93.15 -25.92
CA SER A 44 -12.03 -92.26 -26.94
C SER A 44 -12.97 -91.10 -27.30
N THR A 45 -14.27 -91.37 -27.33
CA THR A 45 -15.30 -90.35 -27.58
C THR A 45 -15.42 -89.36 -26.42
N TYR A 46 -15.30 -89.82 -25.17
CA TYR A 46 -15.30 -88.95 -23.99
C TYR A 46 -14.02 -88.12 -23.82
N LEU A 47 -12.86 -88.64 -24.24
CA LEU A 47 -11.62 -87.86 -24.27
C LEU A 47 -11.65 -86.79 -25.38
N GLY A 48 -12.27 -87.09 -26.53
CA GLY A 48 -12.36 -86.16 -27.65
C GLY A 48 -11.00 -85.82 -28.24
N GLY A 49 -10.88 -84.64 -28.86
CA GLY A 49 -9.62 -84.14 -29.43
C GLY A 49 -8.92 -85.13 -30.35
N ASP A 50 -9.64 -85.73 -31.31
CA ASP A 50 -9.14 -86.76 -32.23
C ASP A 50 -8.58 -88.06 -31.60
N ALA A 51 -8.80 -88.30 -30.29
CA ALA A 51 -8.49 -89.58 -29.65
C ALA A 51 -9.28 -90.74 -30.29
N LYS A 52 -8.63 -91.90 -30.41
CA LYS A 52 -9.21 -93.09 -31.08
C LYS A 52 -8.81 -94.39 -30.43
N TYR A 53 -9.71 -95.36 -30.46
CA TYR A 53 -9.41 -96.77 -30.17
C TYR A 53 -9.67 -97.62 -31.43
N GLU A 54 -8.61 -98.07 -32.09
CA GLU A 54 -8.67 -98.81 -33.35
C GLU A 54 -7.71 -100.01 -33.30
N ASN A 55 -8.14 -101.19 -33.79
CA ASN A 55 -7.33 -102.42 -33.83
C ASN A 55 -6.64 -102.80 -32.50
N GLY A 56 -7.30 -102.53 -31.38
CA GLY A 56 -6.79 -102.79 -30.03
C GLY A 56 -5.75 -101.77 -29.51
N LYS A 57 -5.47 -100.71 -30.27
CA LYS A 57 -4.50 -99.66 -29.92
C LYS A 57 -5.18 -98.31 -29.69
N TRP A 58 -4.58 -97.54 -28.79
CA TRP A 58 -4.94 -96.15 -28.51
C TRP A 58 -4.16 -95.18 -29.40
N SER A 59 -4.85 -94.17 -29.92
CA SER A 59 -4.26 -92.89 -30.35
C SER A 59 -4.57 -91.85 -29.27
N ALA A 60 -3.55 -91.11 -28.83
CA ALA A 60 -3.71 -90.06 -27.83
C ALA A 60 -4.57 -88.89 -28.38
N PRO A 61 -5.29 -88.14 -27.51
CA PRO A 61 -5.93 -86.89 -27.92
C PRO A 61 -4.92 -85.82 -28.36
N SER A 62 -5.43 -84.75 -28.94
CA SER A 62 -4.74 -83.52 -29.31
C SER A 62 -5.63 -82.33 -28.93
N PHE A 63 -5.49 -81.85 -27.70
CA PHE A 63 -6.22 -80.69 -27.19
C PHE A 63 -5.53 -79.41 -27.63
N LYS A 64 -6.14 -78.69 -28.59
CA LYS A 64 -5.72 -77.35 -29.01
C LYS A 64 -6.24 -76.31 -28.03
N VAL A 65 -5.35 -75.73 -27.24
CA VAL A 65 -5.66 -74.66 -26.29
C VAL A 65 -5.08 -73.35 -26.80
N LYS A 66 -5.93 -72.33 -26.94
CA LYS A 66 -5.48 -70.94 -27.13
C LYS A 66 -5.18 -70.36 -25.76
N ALA A 67 -3.89 -70.22 -25.47
CA ALA A 67 -3.34 -69.66 -24.25
C ALA A 67 -2.72 -68.29 -24.53
N PHE A 68 -2.26 -67.62 -23.49
CA PHE A 68 -1.54 -66.35 -23.56
C PHE A 68 -0.12 -66.50 -22.98
N ASN A 69 0.86 -65.96 -23.70
CA ASN A 69 2.24 -65.84 -23.27
C ASN A 69 2.40 -64.81 -22.14
N THR A 70 3.59 -64.71 -21.57
CA THR A 70 3.91 -63.74 -20.49
C THR A 70 3.92 -62.27 -20.93
N ASP A 71 3.84 -62.01 -22.23
CA ASP A 71 3.76 -60.68 -22.87
C ASP A 71 2.33 -60.36 -23.38
N GLY A 72 1.33 -61.13 -22.94
CA GLY A 72 -0.05 -60.98 -23.39
C GLY A 72 -0.32 -61.43 -24.84
N THR A 73 0.64 -62.00 -25.56
CA THR A 73 0.40 -62.48 -26.93
C THR A 73 -0.33 -63.84 -26.94
N PRO A 74 -1.33 -64.04 -27.82
CA PRO A 74 -2.06 -65.30 -27.92
C PRO A 74 -1.27 -66.38 -28.68
N VAL A 75 -1.26 -67.61 -28.17
CA VAL A 75 -0.58 -68.78 -28.74
C VAL A 75 -1.50 -70.00 -28.74
N GLU A 76 -1.49 -70.80 -29.82
CA GLU A 76 -2.23 -72.07 -29.88
C GLU A 76 -1.27 -73.25 -29.65
N THR A 77 -1.38 -73.89 -28.48
CA THR A 77 -0.55 -75.03 -28.07
C THR A 77 -1.39 -76.31 -28.09
N SER A 78 -0.80 -77.41 -28.58
CA SER A 78 -1.46 -78.72 -28.65
C SER A 78 -0.94 -79.66 -27.57
N TYR A 79 -1.84 -80.19 -26.74
CA TYR A 79 -1.53 -81.06 -25.60
C TYR A 79 -2.08 -82.48 -25.83
N ASN A 80 -1.29 -83.52 -25.48
CA ASN A 80 -1.64 -84.92 -25.77
C ASN A 80 -2.39 -85.66 -24.64
N ASN A 81 -2.72 -84.95 -23.55
CA ASN A 81 -3.46 -85.47 -22.41
C ASN A 81 -4.21 -84.33 -21.70
N VAL A 82 -5.17 -84.71 -20.86
CA VAL A 82 -6.10 -83.77 -20.21
C VAL A 82 -5.41 -82.90 -19.13
N ALA A 83 -4.45 -83.46 -18.39
CA ALA A 83 -3.80 -82.76 -17.28
C ALA A 83 -2.95 -81.58 -17.78
N ASP A 84 -2.11 -81.82 -18.79
CA ASP A 84 -1.25 -80.78 -19.37
C ASP A 84 -2.08 -79.69 -20.09
N ALA A 85 -3.21 -80.07 -20.70
CA ALA A 85 -4.13 -79.11 -21.32
C ALA A 85 -4.73 -78.14 -20.27
N PHE A 86 -5.21 -78.64 -19.13
CA PHE A 86 -5.70 -77.79 -18.04
C PHE A 86 -4.57 -77.00 -17.34
N ALA A 87 -3.36 -77.56 -17.24
CA ALA A 87 -2.19 -76.81 -16.76
C ALA A 87 -1.84 -75.64 -17.70
N GLY A 88 -1.94 -75.83 -19.02
CA GLY A 88 -1.82 -74.76 -20.02
C GLY A 88 -2.85 -73.63 -19.81
N VAL A 89 -4.11 -73.98 -19.54
CA VAL A 89 -5.17 -73.00 -19.20
C VAL A 89 -4.86 -72.26 -17.89
N GLY A 90 -4.41 -72.95 -16.84
CA GLY A 90 -4.03 -72.33 -15.56
C GLY A 90 -2.85 -71.35 -15.68
N ASN A 91 -1.83 -71.72 -16.47
CA ASN A 91 -0.72 -70.82 -16.81
C ASN A 91 -1.21 -69.61 -17.62
N SER A 92 -2.14 -69.81 -18.55
CA SER A 92 -2.76 -68.71 -19.32
C SER A 92 -3.49 -67.71 -18.42
N PHE A 93 -4.30 -68.18 -17.46
CA PHE A 93 -4.95 -67.27 -16.49
C PHE A 93 -3.92 -66.55 -15.60
N THR A 94 -2.83 -67.22 -15.23
CA THR A 94 -1.73 -66.61 -14.46
C THR A 94 -1.04 -65.49 -15.24
N ASN A 95 -0.83 -65.68 -16.55
CA ASN A 95 -0.24 -64.65 -17.42
C ASN A 95 -1.20 -63.47 -17.63
N ILE A 96 -2.49 -63.73 -17.91
CA ILE A 96 -3.51 -62.68 -18.01
C ILE A 96 -3.60 -61.87 -16.70
N HIS A 97 -3.54 -62.52 -15.53
CA HIS A 97 -3.59 -61.82 -14.24
C HIS A 97 -2.35 -60.93 -14.00
N LYS A 98 -1.16 -61.38 -14.42
CA LYS A 98 0.06 -60.54 -14.38
C LYS A 98 -0.07 -59.33 -15.29
N GLU A 99 -0.50 -59.52 -16.54
CA GLU A 99 -0.66 -58.40 -17.48
C GLU A 99 -1.76 -57.43 -17.04
N LEU A 100 -2.87 -57.92 -16.48
CA LEU A 100 -3.87 -57.06 -15.85
C LEU A 100 -3.31 -56.28 -14.66
N THR A 101 -2.45 -56.89 -13.84
CA THR A 101 -1.78 -56.19 -12.73
C THR A 101 -0.79 -55.15 -13.24
N ASN A 102 -0.01 -55.47 -14.29
CA ASN A 102 0.92 -54.55 -14.94
C ASN A 102 0.17 -53.35 -15.56
N VAL A 103 -0.97 -53.58 -16.21
CA VAL A 103 -1.84 -52.53 -16.76
C VAL A 103 -2.45 -51.68 -15.65
N VAL A 104 -2.95 -52.27 -14.56
CA VAL A 104 -3.50 -51.51 -13.42
C VAL A 104 -2.42 -50.65 -12.78
N SER A 105 -1.27 -51.20 -12.42
CA SER A 105 -0.17 -50.42 -11.82
C SER A 105 0.41 -49.38 -12.78
N LYS A 106 0.42 -49.63 -14.10
CA LYS A 106 0.75 -48.59 -15.08
C LYS A 106 -0.31 -47.49 -15.10
N VAL A 107 -1.61 -47.80 -15.14
CA VAL A 107 -2.68 -46.78 -15.12
C VAL A 107 -2.72 -45.98 -13.80
N GLU A 108 -2.41 -46.61 -12.67
CA GLU A 108 -2.28 -45.93 -11.37
C GLU A 108 -1.09 -44.95 -11.34
N GLY A 109 0.02 -45.26 -12.01
CA GLY A 109 1.13 -44.32 -12.22
C GLY A 109 0.83 -43.26 -13.30
N ASP A 110 0.18 -43.66 -14.40
CA ASP A 110 -0.14 -42.85 -15.58
C ASP A 110 -1.34 -41.89 -15.38
N SER A 111 -1.90 -41.80 -14.18
CA SER A 111 -3.07 -40.96 -13.89
C SER A 111 -2.83 -39.89 -12.83
N LEU A 112 -3.43 -38.71 -13.05
CA LEU A 112 -3.54 -37.68 -12.03
C LEU A 112 -4.61 -38.13 -11.02
N SER A 113 -4.19 -38.94 -10.05
CA SER A 113 -5.08 -39.64 -9.11
C SER A 113 -5.40 -38.82 -7.85
N TRP A 114 -6.57 -39.10 -7.27
CA TRP A 114 -7.00 -38.51 -5.99
C TRP A 114 -6.32 -39.20 -4.80
N SER A 115 -5.49 -38.47 -4.07
CA SER A 115 -4.94 -38.93 -2.79
C SER A 115 -5.93 -38.69 -1.66
N LYS A 116 -6.33 -39.78 -1.00
CA LYS A 116 -7.13 -39.73 0.25
C LYS A 116 -6.34 -39.19 1.44
N GLU A 117 -5.01 -39.21 1.39
CA GLU A 117 -4.13 -38.66 2.43
C GLU A 117 -3.98 -37.14 2.29
N ALA A 118 -3.79 -36.64 1.07
CA ALA A 118 -3.73 -35.20 0.79
C ALA A 118 -5.13 -34.55 0.69
N ASN A 119 -6.19 -35.35 0.55
CA ASN A 119 -7.56 -34.91 0.24
C ASN A 119 -7.61 -34.00 -1.00
N ALA A 120 -6.86 -34.39 -2.04
CA ALA A 120 -6.68 -33.64 -3.28
C ALA A 120 -6.24 -34.56 -4.43
N PHE A 121 -6.41 -34.12 -5.67
CA PHE A 121 -5.65 -34.66 -6.81
C PHE A 121 -4.18 -34.29 -6.66
N VAL A 122 -3.27 -35.28 -6.78
CA VAL A 122 -1.83 -35.07 -6.56
C VAL A 122 -1.03 -35.26 -7.84
N ALA A 123 -0.40 -34.20 -8.33
CA ALA A 123 0.55 -34.23 -9.44
C ALA A 123 1.92 -34.79 -9.00
N ARG A 124 1.92 -36.01 -8.45
CA ARG A 124 3.11 -36.70 -7.93
C ARG A 124 3.34 -38.00 -8.69
N HIS A 125 4.59 -38.33 -8.99
CA HIS A 125 4.96 -39.51 -9.76
C HIS A 125 6.15 -40.28 -9.16
N GLU A 126 6.12 -41.62 -9.22
CA GLU A 126 7.17 -42.52 -8.73
C GLU A 126 8.29 -42.77 -9.76
N GLN A 127 9.42 -42.06 -9.64
CA GLN A 127 10.61 -42.44 -10.39
C GLN A 127 11.14 -43.80 -9.89
N SER A 128 11.04 -44.84 -10.73
CA SER A 128 11.71 -46.12 -10.53
C SER A 128 13.10 -46.11 -11.18
N THR A 129 14.14 -45.78 -10.41
CA THR A 129 15.53 -45.99 -10.84
C THR A 129 15.97 -47.44 -10.56
N GLU A 130 16.33 -48.19 -11.60
CA GLU A 130 16.84 -49.56 -11.48
C GLU A 130 18.32 -49.60 -11.05
N GLU A 131 18.64 -49.10 -9.85
CA GLU A 131 19.95 -49.35 -9.22
C GLU A 131 19.90 -50.50 -8.21
N THR A 132 20.48 -51.64 -8.59
CA THR A 132 20.90 -52.72 -7.68
C THR A 132 19.81 -53.45 -6.87
N GLY A 133 18.64 -53.69 -7.47
CA GLY A 133 17.72 -54.73 -7.00
C GLY A 133 16.92 -54.41 -5.73
N LYS A 134 16.85 -53.14 -5.33
CA LYS A 134 15.86 -52.60 -4.38
C LYS A 134 15.16 -51.39 -4.99
N ALA A 135 13.87 -51.50 -5.24
CA ALA A 135 13.06 -50.37 -5.68
C ALA A 135 12.99 -49.29 -4.60
N VAL A 136 13.64 -48.15 -4.84
CA VAL A 136 13.47 -46.93 -4.04
C VAL A 136 12.38 -46.10 -4.71
N ARG A 137 11.22 -45.99 -4.07
CA ARG A 137 10.08 -45.21 -4.58
C ARG A 137 10.24 -43.73 -4.24
N ALA A 138 10.80 -42.95 -5.16
CA ALA A 138 10.88 -41.50 -5.05
C ALA A 138 9.65 -40.85 -5.72
N GLN A 139 8.76 -40.24 -4.91
CA GLN A 139 7.55 -39.56 -5.39
C GLN A 139 7.77 -38.05 -5.54
N GLU A 140 8.06 -37.58 -6.76
CA GLU A 140 8.37 -36.17 -7.08
C GLU A 140 7.17 -35.40 -7.64
N ASN A 141 7.15 -34.08 -7.44
CA ASN A 141 6.10 -33.18 -7.94
C ASN A 141 6.32 -32.86 -9.44
N SER A 142 5.26 -32.93 -10.23
CA SER A 142 5.29 -32.79 -11.69
C SER A 142 4.53 -31.55 -12.18
N LYS A 143 4.73 -31.14 -13.45
CA LYS A 143 4.08 -29.95 -14.01
C LYS A 143 2.74 -30.29 -14.67
N ILE A 144 1.81 -29.36 -14.55
CA ILE A 144 0.58 -29.33 -15.35
C ILE A 144 0.79 -28.28 -16.45
N THR A 145 0.48 -28.64 -17.70
CA THR A 145 0.79 -27.84 -18.89
C THR A 145 -0.38 -27.83 -19.87
N PHE A 146 -0.30 -27.06 -20.96
CA PHE A 146 -1.39 -26.79 -21.92
C PHE A 146 -2.72 -26.31 -21.30
N LEU A 147 -2.70 -25.89 -20.03
CA LEU A 147 -3.83 -25.35 -19.29
C LEU A 147 -4.33 -24.05 -19.96
N ALA A 148 -5.65 -23.94 -20.12
CA ALA A 148 -6.30 -22.74 -20.61
C ALA A 148 -5.93 -21.50 -19.76
N LYS A 149 -6.22 -20.29 -20.26
CA LYS A 149 -6.39 -19.17 -19.33
C LYS A 149 -7.71 -19.41 -18.60
N GLY A 150 -7.65 -19.78 -17.33
CA GLY A 150 -8.85 -19.93 -16.49
C GLY A 150 -9.50 -18.57 -16.23
N ASP A 151 -10.81 -18.53 -16.00
CA ASP A 151 -11.49 -17.27 -15.67
C ASP A 151 -10.94 -16.71 -14.36
N VAL A 152 -10.74 -15.39 -14.27
CA VAL A 152 -10.18 -14.74 -13.06
C VAL A 152 -11.18 -13.72 -12.52
N SER A 153 -12.08 -14.22 -11.71
CA SER A 153 -13.14 -13.47 -11.01
C SER A 153 -13.22 -13.90 -9.54
N SER A 154 -13.96 -13.15 -8.73
CA SER A 154 -14.16 -13.44 -7.30
C SER A 154 -14.92 -14.73 -6.99
N THR A 155 -15.49 -15.39 -8.00
CA THR A 155 -16.24 -16.66 -7.88
C THR A 155 -15.66 -17.78 -8.76
N SER A 156 -14.54 -17.52 -9.44
CA SER A 156 -13.86 -18.53 -10.26
C SER A 156 -13.25 -19.62 -9.39
N THR A 157 -13.39 -20.87 -9.86
CA THR A 157 -12.73 -22.05 -9.30
C THR A 157 -11.71 -22.65 -10.26
N ASP A 158 -11.36 -21.87 -11.29
CA ASP A 158 -10.48 -22.26 -12.38
C ASP A 158 -9.02 -22.22 -11.94
N ALA A 159 -8.24 -23.21 -12.37
CA ALA A 159 -6.79 -23.13 -12.34
C ALA A 159 -6.28 -22.07 -13.32
N VAL A 160 -5.37 -21.21 -12.87
CA VAL A 160 -4.75 -20.15 -13.68
C VAL A 160 -3.37 -20.58 -14.18
N ASN A 161 -3.00 -20.16 -15.39
CA ASN A 161 -1.72 -20.51 -15.99
C ASN A 161 -0.67 -19.40 -15.83
N GLY A 162 0.61 -19.75 -16.05
CA GLY A 162 1.75 -18.85 -15.83
C GLY A 162 1.71 -17.53 -16.63
N THR A 163 1.00 -17.46 -17.76
CA THR A 163 0.86 -16.22 -18.53
C THR A 163 -0.01 -15.18 -17.80
N GLN A 164 -1.03 -15.62 -17.07
CA GLN A 164 -1.93 -14.75 -16.31
C GLN A 164 -1.25 -14.16 -15.07
N LEU A 165 -0.43 -14.99 -14.39
CA LEU A 165 0.39 -14.55 -13.28
C LEU A 165 1.51 -13.59 -13.74
N PHE A 166 2.14 -13.86 -14.89
CA PHE A 166 3.13 -12.96 -15.50
C PHE A 166 2.51 -11.62 -15.91
N GLU A 167 1.36 -11.63 -16.61
CA GLU A 167 0.61 -10.41 -16.99
C GLU A 167 0.21 -9.58 -15.76
N THR A 168 -0.17 -10.23 -14.66
CA THR A 168 -0.45 -9.56 -13.39
C THR A 168 0.81 -8.94 -12.81
N ASN A 169 1.88 -9.72 -12.60
CA ASN A 169 3.09 -9.26 -11.93
C ASN A 169 3.82 -8.16 -12.72
N ASN A 170 3.84 -8.24 -14.06
CA ASN A 170 4.43 -7.20 -14.89
C ASN A 170 3.67 -5.85 -14.79
N LYS A 171 2.35 -5.88 -14.61
CA LYS A 171 1.57 -4.68 -14.29
C LYS A 171 1.88 -4.13 -12.90
N VAL A 172 2.04 -5.00 -11.89
CA VAL A 172 2.44 -4.57 -10.54
C VAL A 172 3.78 -3.83 -10.57
N ALA A 173 4.77 -4.38 -11.29
CA ALA A 173 6.05 -3.71 -11.50
C ALA A 173 5.90 -2.36 -12.22
N THR A 174 5.08 -2.31 -13.27
CA THR A 174 4.77 -1.07 -14.01
C THR A 174 4.17 0.01 -13.11
N TYR A 175 3.23 -0.33 -12.22
CA TYR A 175 2.56 0.64 -11.36
C TYR A 175 3.37 1.05 -10.12
N LEU A 176 4.35 0.24 -9.69
CA LEU A 176 5.41 0.70 -8.78
C LEU A 176 6.29 1.76 -9.47
N GLY A 177 6.54 1.60 -10.78
CA GLY A 177 7.36 2.54 -11.53
C GLY A 177 8.83 2.51 -11.09
N GLY A 178 9.53 3.63 -11.24
CA GLY A 178 10.93 3.78 -10.78
C GLY A 178 11.91 2.74 -11.37
N GLY A 179 11.59 2.14 -12.52
CA GLY A 179 12.40 1.08 -13.14
C GLY A 179 12.18 -0.34 -12.59
N ALA A 180 11.15 -0.58 -11.76
CA ALA A 180 10.77 -1.94 -11.37
C ALA A 180 10.31 -2.77 -12.57
N SER A 181 10.64 -4.07 -12.57
CA SER A 181 10.28 -5.02 -13.64
C SER A 181 10.08 -6.43 -13.06
N PHE A 182 9.39 -7.32 -13.76
CA PHE A 182 9.20 -8.72 -13.36
C PHE A 182 9.86 -9.67 -14.37
N ASN A 183 10.98 -10.28 -14.01
CA ASN A 183 11.80 -11.12 -14.89
C ASN A 183 12.03 -12.50 -14.25
N GLU A 184 11.90 -13.56 -15.04
CA GLU A 184 12.23 -14.95 -14.64
C GLU A 184 11.60 -15.43 -13.32
N GLY A 185 10.43 -14.87 -12.96
CA GLY A 185 9.70 -15.20 -11.72
C GLY A 185 9.99 -14.27 -10.53
N SER A 186 10.88 -13.29 -10.67
CA SER A 186 11.28 -12.37 -9.61
C SER A 186 11.04 -10.90 -9.96
N PHE A 187 10.83 -10.06 -8.95
CA PHE A 187 10.73 -8.60 -9.10
C PHE A 187 12.12 -7.95 -8.95
N THR A 188 12.46 -7.02 -9.85
CA THR A 188 13.52 -6.05 -9.58
C THR A 188 12.96 -4.90 -8.74
N GLN A 189 13.72 -4.46 -7.73
CA GLN A 189 13.32 -3.32 -6.90
C GLN A 189 13.15 -2.04 -7.75
N PRO A 190 12.20 -1.15 -7.42
CA PRO A 190 12.18 0.20 -7.97
C PRO A 190 13.39 1.01 -7.47
N THR A 191 13.61 2.18 -8.04
CA THR A 191 14.58 3.18 -7.56
C THR A 191 13.99 4.58 -7.73
N TYR A 192 13.43 5.11 -6.64
CA TYR A 192 12.89 6.46 -6.56
C TYR A 192 14.02 7.45 -6.25
N LYS A 193 14.34 8.33 -7.20
CA LYS A 193 15.31 9.41 -7.05
C LYS A 193 14.60 10.67 -6.56
N LEU A 194 14.68 10.94 -5.25
CA LEU A 194 14.06 12.11 -4.64
C LEU A 194 15.12 13.00 -4.03
N SER A 195 14.89 14.31 -4.08
CA SER A 195 15.80 15.25 -3.45
C SER A 195 15.70 15.19 -1.94
N SER A 196 16.76 15.63 -1.28
CA SER A 196 16.80 15.91 0.14
C SER A 196 17.03 17.41 0.32
N VAL A 197 16.06 18.09 0.95
CA VAL A 197 16.15 19.48 1.39
C VAL A 197 16.62 19.50 2.83
N SER A 198 17.81 20.04 3.10
CA SER A 198 18.27 20.30 4.46
C SER A 198 17.70 21.62 5.02
N ASN A 199 17.85 21.84 6.33
CA ASN A 199 17.26 23.01 7.01
C ASN A 199 17.80 24.35 6.49
N ASP A 200 19.04 24.40 5.99
CA ASP A 200 19.59 25.60 5.31
C ASP A 200 18.97 25.84 3.91
N GLY A 201 18.27 24.86 3.34
CA GLY A 201 17.72 24.87 1.99
C GLY A 201 18.62 24.29 0.92
N THR A 202 19.78 23.74 1.27
CA THR A 202 20.63 22.99 0.34
C THR A 202 19.87 21.76 -0.18
N VAL A 203 20.08 21.41 -1.45
CA VAL A 203 19.38 20.33 -2.15
C VAL A 203 20.38 19.31 -2.67
N THR A 204 20.24 18.05 -2.25
CA THR A 204 20.99 16.89 -2.78
C THR A 204 20.04 15.85 -3.36
N GLU A 205 20.53 14.87 -4.13
CA GLU A 205 19.73 13.73 -4.59
C GLU A 205 19.95 12.52 -3.67
N ASN A 206 18.87 11.87 -3.23
CA ASN A 206 18.88 10.58 -2.55
C ASN A 206 18.15 9.53 -3.42
N SER A 207 18.45 8.24 -3.22
CA SER A 207 17.78 7.14 -3.91
C SER A 207 17.16 6.17 -2.90
N PHE A 208 15.91 5.78 -3.13
CA PHE A 208 15.13 4.88 -2.29
C PHE A 208 14.62 3.70 -3.11
N ASN A 209 14.74 2.47 -2.58
CA ASN A 209 14.34 1.24 -3.28
C ASN A 209 12.97 0.68 -2.88
N ASP A 210 12.24 1.37 -2.00
CA ASP A 210 10.86 1.07 -1.64
C ASP A 210 10.02 2.33 -1.40
N VAL A 211 8.70 2.16 -1.43
CA VAL A 211 7.70 3.25 -1.35
C VAL A 211 7.64 3.88 0.05
N GLY A 212 7.86 3.11 1.12
CA GLY A 212 7.84 3.61 2.50
C GLY A 212 9.07 4.44 2.84
N ALA A 213 10.25 4.03 2.38
CA ALA A 213 11.47 4.83 2.48
C ALA A 213 11.37 6.13 1.65
N ALA A 214 10.81 6.05 0.44
CA ALA A 214 10.53 7.23 -0.39
C ALA A 214 9.57 8.23 0.30
N PHE A 215 8.46 7.76 0.89
CA PHE A 215 7.58 8.60 1.71
C PHE A 215 8.26 9.16 2.96
N THR A 216 9.18 8.42 3.58
CA THR A 216 9.93 8.89 4.76
C THR A 216 10.89 10.03 4.37
N GLY A 217 11.54 9.96 3.20
CA GLY A 217 12.31 11.08 2.63
C GLY A 217 11.43 12.29 2.30
N LEU A 218 10.22 12.05 1.77
CA LEU A 218 9.25 13.10 1.46
C LEU A 218 8.74 13.83 2.72
N ASP A 219 8.42 13.09 3.79
CA ASP A 219 8.02 13.64 5.09
C ASP A 219 9.15 14.47 5.73
N ALA A 220 10.41 14.01 5.65
CA ALA A 220 11.57 14.78 6.09
C ALA A 220 11.70 16.09 5.30
N ASN A 221 11.54 16.07 3.97
CA ASN A 221 11.53 17.28 3.15
C ASN A 221 10.41 18.25 3.55
N ILE A 222 9.19 17.76 3.76
CA ILE A 222 8.03 18.60 4.16
C ILE A 222 8.30 19.26 5.51
N LYS A 223 8.87 18.52 6.47
CA LYS A 223 9.26 19.05 7.79
C LYS A 223 10.35 20.11 7.68
N ASN A 224 11.39 19.89 6.86
CA ASN A 224 12.49 20.83 6.69
C ASN A 224 12.04 22.09 5.92
N VAL A 225 11.21 21.93 4.87
CA VAL A 225 10.57 23.05 4.15
C VAL A 225 9.67 23.87 5.10
N ASN A 226 8.88 23.23 5.95
CA ASN A 226 8.05 23.92 6.95
C ASN A 226 8.90 24.61 8.03
N ALA A 227 10.03 24.01 8.44
CA ALA A 227 11.01 24.65 9.32
C ALA A 227 11.61 25.91 8.69
N ARG A 228 11.98 25.86 7.40
CA ARG A 228 12.46 27.04 6.63
C ARG A 228 11.40 28.13 6.48
N ILE A 229 10.14 27.77 6.21
CA ILE A 229 9.02 28.74 6.17
C ILE A 229 8.90 29.43 7.54
N LYS A 230 8.97 28.66 8.63
CA LYS A 230 8.92 29.20 10.00
C LYS A 230 10.14 30.09 10.29
N GLU A 231 11.35 29.67 9.93
CA GLU A 231 12.59 30.44 10.12
C GLU A 231 12.53 31.78 9.39
N VAL A 232 12.21 31.77 8.09
CA VAL A 232 12.03 33.00 7.29
C VAL A 232 10.92 33.86 7.90
N SER A 233 9.77 33.28 8.25
CA SER A 233 8.67 34.03 8.88
C SER A 233 9.04 34.61 10.25
N GLN A 234 9.95 34.00 11.00
CA GLN A 234 10.39 34.48 12.31
C GLN A 234 11.49 35.54 12.18
N GLY A 235 12.49 35.33 11.31
CA GLY A 235 13.52 36.33 11.01
C GLY A 235 12.91 37.62 10.47
N VAL A 236 12.01 37.51 9.49
CA VAL A 236 11.27 38.68 8.98
C VAL A 236 10.45 39.37 10.07
N ALA A 237 9.81 38.62 10.99
CA ALA A 237 9.04 39.19 12.10
C ALA A 237 9.88 39.67 13.31
N GLN A 238 11.19 39.53 13.28
CA GLN A 238 12.12 40.08 14.28
C GLN A 238 12.95 41.22 13.71
N ASP A 239 13.48 41.05 12.50
CA ASP A 239 14.48 41.93 11.92
C ASP A 239 13.89 42.95 10.93
N SER A 240 12.65 42.81 10.45
CA SER A 240 12.02 43.83 9.60
C SER A 240 11.18 44.83 10.41
N LEU A 241 11.18 46.10 9.98
CA LEU A 241 10.28 47.12 10.53
C LEU A 241 8.81 46.78 10.18
N SER A 242 8.15 46.08 11.09
CA SER A 242 6.79 45.54 10.90
C SER A 242 5.69 46.49 11.40
N TRP A 243 4.51 46.38 10.78
CA TRP A 243 3.28 47.05 11.23
C TRP A 243 2.72 46.39 12.49
N SER A 244 2.55 47.17 13.56
CA SER A 244 1.80 46.77 14.75
C SER A 244 0.32 47.13 14.58
N LYS A 245 -0.55 46.13 14.74
CA LYS A 245 -2.01 46.33 14.87
C LYS A 245 -2.44 46.80 16.27
N GLU A 246 -1.52 46.82 17.22
CA GLU A 246 -1.74 47.25 18.61
C GLU A 246 -1.36 48.72 18.80
N ASP A 247 -0.22 49.13 18.22
CA ASP A 247 0.25 50.51 18.21
C ASP A 247 -0.32 51.34 17.01
N ASP A 248 -1.07 50.71 16.09
CA ASP A 248 -1.54 51.24 14.79
C ASP A 248 -0.46 51.96 13.96
N ALA A 249 0.76 51.41 14.00
CA ALA A 249 1.98 52.05 13.46
C ALA A 249 3.07 51.04 13.08
N PHE A 250 4.03 51.47 12.25
CA PHE A 250 5.29 50.73 12.05
C PHE A 250 6.20 50.91 13.26
N ILE A 251 6.54 49.81 13.94
CA ILE A 251 7.25 49.87 15.24
C ILE A 251 8.74 49.53 15.12
N ALA A 252 9.61 50.49 15.41
CA ALA A 252 11.05 50.28 15.52
C ALA A 252 11.41 49.63 16.87
N LYS A 253 10.87 48.43 17.13
CA LYS A 253 11.14 47.60 18.32
C LYS A 253 11.88 46.34 17.87
N HIS A 254 13.03 46.01 18.48
CA HIS A 254 13.86 44.84 18.09
C HIS A 254 14.10 43.86 19.25
N GLY A 255 14.37 42.60 18.88
CA GLY A 255 14.65 41.49 19.78
C GLY A 255 13.43 40.94 20.54
N ALA A 256 13.62 39.85 21.28
CA ALA A 256 12.57 39.19 22.05
C ALA A 256 11.90 40.12 23.08
N GLU A 257 12.69 41.02 23.69
CA GLU A 257 12.24 42.04 24.65
C GLU A 257 11.56 43.26 23.98
N LYS A 258 11.45 43.28 22.64
CA LYS A 258 10.83 44.36 21.84
C LYS A 258 11.31 45.77 22.20
N THR A 259 12.62 45.96 22.36
CA THR A 259 13.19 47.23 22.82
C THR A 259 13.21 48.29 21.72
N ALA A 260 12.83 49.53 22.08
CA ALA A 260 12.81 50.67 21.16
C ALA A 260 14.21 50.93 20.59
N SER A 261 14.29 51.01 19.26
CA SER A 261 15.52 50.87 18.49
C SER A 261 15.72 52.03 17.52
N LYS A 262 16.97 52.25 17.12
CA LYS A 262 17.34 53.34 16.19
C LYS A 262 17.05 52.94 14.76
N ILE A 263 16.69 53.92 13.94
CA ILE A 263 16.79 53.84 12.47
C ILE A 263 18.01 54.67 12.06
N LYS A 264 18.97 54.06 11.35
CA LYS A 264 20.20 54.70 10.85
C LYS A 264 20.17 54.84 9.34
N PHE A 265 21.09 55.65 8.81
CA PHE A 265 21.29 55.89 7.37
C PHE A 265 20.12 56.55 6.63
N VAL A 266 19.16 57.13 7.36
CA VAL A 266 18.05 57.92 6.80
C VAL A 266 18.61 59.14 6.06
N ALA A 267 18.37 59.23 4.76
CA ALA A 267 18.68 60.42 3.96
C ALA A 267 17.83 61.62 4.41
N GLY A 268 18.32 62.84 4.19
CA GLY A 268 17.57 64.04 4.59
C GLY A 268 16.26 64.16 3.81
N GLY A 269 15.15 64.34 4.53
CA GLY A 269 13.83 64.54 3.95
C GLY A 269 13.62 65.94 3.35
N ASP A 270 12.74 66.09 2.37
CA ASP A 270 12.44 67.41 1.80
C ASP A 270 11.69 68.27 2.84
N LEU A 271 12.07 69.53 3.01
CA LEU A 271 11.45 70.42 4.00
C LEU A 271 10.41 71.31 3.32
N SER A 272 9.17 70.82 3.23
CA SER A 272 8.05 71.53 2.63
C SER A 272 6.72 71.19 3.30
N LYS A 273 5.72 72.07 3.13
CA LYS A 273 4.37 71.97 3.72
C LYS A 273 3.61 70.65 3.45
N ASN A 274 4.00 69.91 2.41
CA ASN A 274 3.34 68.66 2.04
C ASN A 274 4.30 67.45 2.15
N SER A 275 5.45 67.62 2.82
CA SER A 275 6.46 66.57 2.91
C SER A 275 6.16 65.54 3.99
N THR A 276 6.02 64.30 3.56
CA THR A 276 5.90 63.09 4.39
C THR A 276 7.25 62.39 4.60
N ASP A 277 8.37 63.04 4.25
CA ASP A 277 9.71 62.47 4.43
C ASP A 277 10.15 62.53 5.89
N ALA A 278 10.87 61.50 6.36
CA ALA A 278 11.50 61.48 7.67
C ALA A 278 12.59 62.55 7.81
N VAL A 279 12.59 63.27 8.94
CA VAL A 279 13.67 64.17 9.34
C VAL A 279 14.82 63.38 9.95
N ASN A 280 16.05 63.60 9.48
CA ASN A 280 17.24 63.02 10.11
C ASN A 280 17.90 63.97 11.13
N GLY A 281 18.81 63.42 11.94
CA GLY A 281 19.45 64.16 13.04
C GLY A 281 20.22 65.42 12.63
N THR A 282 20.75 65.48 11.39
CA THR A 282 21.44 66.67 10.87
C THR A 282 20.45 67.82 10.65
N GLN A 283 19.28 67.53 10.08
CA GLN A 283 18.26 68.54 9.80
C GLN A 283 17.62 69.09 11.09
N LEU A 284 17.40 68.21 12.08
CA LEU A 284 16.94 68.63 13.41
C LEU A 284 18.00 69.47 14.13
N PHE A 285 19.28 69.09 14.06
CA PHE A 285 20.39 69.88 14.62
C PHE A 285 20.47 71.27 13.98
N GLU A 286 20.50 71.36 12.65
CA GLU A 286 20.51 72.63 11.92
C GLU A 286 19.33 73.54 12.28
N THR A 287 18.16 72.96 12.56
CA THR A 287 16.98 73.73 12.91
C THR A 287 17.06 74.23 14.35
N ASN A 288 17.48 73.38 15.30
CA ASN A 288 17.65 73.79 16.70
C ASN A 288 18.76 74.85 16.86
N ASP A 289 19.86 74.76 16.11
CA ASP A 289 20.90 75.79 16.05
C ASP A 289 20.33 77.14 15.58
N LYS A 290 19.58 77.15 14.47
CA LYS A 290 18.88 78.35 13.97
C LYS A 290 17.87 78.89 14.99
N VAL A 291 17.04 78.04 15.60
CA VAL A 291 16.08 78.41 16.66
C VAL A 291 16.78 79.08 17.84
N ALA A 292 17.98 78.63 18.21
CA ALA A 292 18.75 79.24 19.29
C ALA A 292 19.20 80.68 18.98
N THR A 293 19.60 80.96 17.74
CA THR A 293 19.93 82.34 17.32
C THR A 293 18.74 83.28 17.41
N TYR A 294 17.52 82.75 17.25
CA TYR A 294 16.28 83.52 17.22
C TYR A 294 15.65 83.78 18.59
N LEU A 295 15.81 82.88 19.56
CA LEU A 295 15.25 83.07 20.92
C LEU A 295 15.91 84.23 21.68
N GLY A 296 17.08 84.70 21.24
CA GLY A 296 17.82 85.79 21.88
C GLY A 296 18.23 85.46 23.31
N GLY A 297 18.47 86.49 24.14
CA GLY A 297 18.69 86.34 25.58
C GLY A 297 19.83 85.37 25.97
N ASP A 298 20.86 85.26 25.13
CA ASP A 298 21.97 84.30 25.21
C ASP A 298 21.62 82.80 25.07
N ALA A 299 20.52 82.44 24.41
CA ALA A 299 20.19 81.05 24.07
C ALA A 299 21.22 80.39 23.14
N LYS A 300 21.37 79.06 23.26
CA LYS A 300 22.28 78.21 22.44
C LYS A 300 21.75 76.77 22.32
N TYR A 301 22.16 76.06 21.27
CA TYR A 301 22.00 74.60 21.14
C TYR A 301 23.33 73.92 20.81
N GLU A 302 23.97 73.29 21.79
CA GLU A 302 25.29 72.66 21.64
C GLU A 302 25.27 71.24 22.26
N GLU A 303 25.95 70.27 21.63
CA GLU A 303 25.92 68.84 22.03
C GLU A 303 24.51 68.24 22.23
N GLY A 304 23.51 68.73 21.49
CA GLY A 304 22.12 68.32 21.63
C GLY A 304 21.37 68.92 22.82
N LYS A 305 21.99 69.86 23.56
CA LYS A 305 21.45 70.48 24.78
C LYS A 305 21.11 71.94 24.56
N TRP A 306 19.97 72.35 25.11
CA TRP A 306 19.50 73.74 25.12
C TRP A 306 20.08 74.55 26.28
N LYS A 307 20.59 75.75 25.97
CA LYS A 307 20.81 76.83 26.95
C LYS A 307 19.62 77.81 26.86
N ALA A 308 18.98 78.07 27.99
CA ALA A 308 17.77 78.90 28.05
C ALA A 308 18.04 80.40 27.85
N PRO A 309 17.10 81.15 27.23
CA PRO A 309 17.13 82.61 27.15
C PRO A 309 16.74 83.28 28.48
N THR A 310 16.86 84.61 28.57
CA THR A 310 16.32 85.44 29.67
C THR A 310 15.59 86.68 29.11
N PHE A 311 14.36 86.92 29.56
CA PHE A 311 13.48 88.00 29.09
C PHE A 311 13.00 88.90 30.24
N LYS A 312 12.49 90.11 29.90
CA LYS A 312 11.86 91.07 30.83
C LYS A 312 10.56 91.59 30.24
N ILE A 313 9.41 91.30 30.88
CA ILE A 313 8.07 91.67 30.37
C ILE A 313 7.18 92.22 31.50
N LYS A 314 6.15 92.97 31.10
CA LYS A 314 5.20 93.71 31.93
C LYS A 314 3.84 93.02 31.99
N THR A 315 3.22 92.95 33.17
CA THR A 315 1.93 92.25 33.40
C THR A 315 0.94 93.07 34.24
N VAL A 316 -0.34 92.68 34.23
CA VAL A 316 -1.46 93.37 34.93
C VAL A 316 -2.01 92.48 36.04
N LYS A 317 -2.49 93.08 37.13
CA LYS A 317 -3.01 92.40 38.33
C LYS A 317 -4.52 92.15 38.27
N ASP A 318 -5.03 91.29 39.15
CA ASP A 318 -6.41 90.79 39.16
C ASP A 318 -7.50 91.87 39.40
N ASP A 319 -7.11 93.08 39.78
CA ASP A 319 -7.96 94.28 39.92
C ASP A 319 -7.78 95.32 38.79
N GLY A 320 -6.84 95.09 37.86
CA GLY A 320 -6.50 95.98 36.74
C GLY A 320 -5.55 97.15 37.04
N SER A 321 -4.99 97.27 38.25
CA SER A 321 -4.48 98.57 38.75
C SER A 321 -3.02 98.95 38.46
N ALA A 322 -2.10 98.00 38.27
CA ALA A 322 -0.65 98.29 38.22
C ALA A 322 0.16 97.32 37.34
N VAL A 323 1.38 97.75 36.95
CA VAL A 323 2.26 97.07 36.00
C VAL A 323 3.72 97.06 36.47
N GLU A 324 4.36 95.89 36.50
CA GLU A 324 5.75 95.67 36.96
C GLU A 324 6.61 94.99 35.88
N ASP A 325 7.89 95.38 35.77
CA ASP A 325 8.91 94.66 35.00
C ASP A 325 9.33 93.39 35.74
N LYS A 326 9.05 92.22 35.18
CA LYS A 326 9.40 90.92 35.77
C LYS A 326 10.30 90.13 34.82
N GLU A 327 11.36 89.53 35.37
CA GLU A 327 12.20 88.60 34.62
C GLU A 327 11.46 87.28 34.41
N TYR A 328 11.46 86.80 33.17
CA TYR A 328 10.84 85.56 32.75
C TYR A 328 11.86 84.72 31.98
N LYS A 329 11.95 83.44 32.31
CA LYS A 329 12.90 82.49 31.71
C LYS A 329 12.28 81.77 30.51
N THR A 330 10.99 81.95 30.31
CA THR A 330 10.23 81.46 29.15
C THR A 330 9.27 82.54 28.65
N VAL A 331 8.91 82.46 27.37
CA VAL A 331 7.79 83.26 26.81
C VAL A 331 6.46 82.89 27.49
N ALA A 332 6.33 81.65 27.96
CA ALA A 332 5.14 81.13 28.63
C ALA A 332 4.87 81.80 29.99
N GLU A 333 5.88 82.05 30.84
CA GLU A 333 5.66 82.76 32.12
C GLU A 333 5.22 84.21 31.90
N ALA A 334 5.71 84.86 30.83
CA ALA A 334 5.32 86.21 30.45
C ALA A 334 3.87 86.28 29.92
N LEU A 335 3.44 85.27 29.14
CA LEU A 335 2.07 85.15 28.64
C LEU A 335 1.10 84.54 29.67
N ALA A 336 1.56 83.82 30.69
CA ALA A 336 0.72 83.32 31.78
C ALA A 336 0.10 84.47 32.60
N GLY A 337 0.79 85.61 32.70
CA GLY A 337 0.24 86.86 33.24
C GLY A 337 -0.86 87.50 32.37
N VAL A 338 -1.07 87.02 31.15
CA VAL A 338 -2.25 87.30 30.30
C VAL A 338 -3.28 86.15 30.42
N GLY A 339 -2.80 84.92 30.61
CA GLY A 339 -3.62 83.71 30.75
C GLY A 339 -4.60 83.72 31.93
N THR A 340 -4.27 84.39 33.05
CA THR A 340 -5.20 84.57 34.18
C THR A 340 -6.53 85.22 33.75
N SER A 341 -6.50 86.11 32.75
CA SER A 341 -7.70 86.74 32.19
C SER A 341 -8.63 85.74 31.48
N ILE A 342 -8.10 84.60 31.01
CA ILE A 342 -8.82 83.59 30.22
C ILE A 342 -9.37 82.45 31.09
N THR A 343 -8.87 82.26 32.32
CA THR A 343 -9.48 81.37 33.34
C THR A 343 -10.98 81.67 33.56
N ASN A 344 -11.40 82.91 33.30
CA ASN A 344 -12.79 83.38 33.32
C ASN A 344 -13.70 82.76 32.22
N VAL A 345 -13.16 81.98 31.28
CA VAL A 345 -13.86 81.46 30.08
C VAL A 345 -14.35 80.00 30.23
N LYS A 346 -14.27 79.45 31.45
CA LYS A 346 -15.45 78.91 32.16
C LYS A 346 -16.34 77.83 31.45
N ASN A 347 -16.28 76.62 32.01
CA ASN A 347 -17.40 75.69 32.31
C ASN A 347 -18.34 75.13 31.21
N GLU A 348 -18.30 75.55 29.94
CA GLU A 348 -19.43 75.22 29.04
C GLU A 348 -19.55 73.74 28.60
N LEU A 349 -18.43 73.02 28.48
CA LEU A 349 -18.38 71.74 27.75
C LEU A 349 -18.80 70.48 28.56
N THR A 350 -19.41 70.65 29.73
CA THR A 350 -19.85 69.56 30.65
C THR A 350 -21.09 68.78 30.16
N LYS A 351 -21.20 68.45 28.86
CA LYS A 351 -22.52 68.13 28.24
C LYS A 351 -22.67 66.86 27.39
N GLN A 352 -21.62 66.11 26.99
CA GLN A 352 -21.79 65.06 25.95
C GLN A 352 -21.04 63.71 26.18
N ILE A 353 -21.76 62.70 26.72
CA ILE A 353 -21.94 61.30 26.22
C ILE A 353 -20.68 60.36 26.14
N ASN A 354 -20.60 59.04 26.50
CA ASN A 354 -21.44 57.87 26.90
C ASN A 354 -21.67 56.71 25.84
N ASN A 355 -21.10 55.49 26.11
CA ASN A 355 -21.63 54.08 25.99
C ASN A 355 -20.95 52.91 25.16
N GLU A 356 -20.90 51.70 25.80
CA GLU A 356 -20.96 50.23 25.38
C GLU A 356 -19.95 49.53 24.38
N ILE A 357 -19.40 48.27 24.46
CA ILE A 357 -19.31 47.06 25.38
C ILE A 357 -20.05 45.72 24.95
N THR A 358 -19.61 44.45 25.21
CA THR A 358 -18.49 43.60 24.61
C THR A 358 -18.34 42.11 25.16
N ASN A 359 -17.99 41.09 24.31
CA ASN A 359 -17.30 39.73 24.52
C ASN A 359 -17.92 38.35 25.07
N VAL A 360 -17.58 37.19 24.40
CA VAL A 360 -17.09 35.80 24.88
C VAL A 360 -18.04 34.54 25.27
N VAL A 361 -17.52 33.30 25.60
CA VAL A 361 -18.07 31.85 25.47
C VAL A 361 -17.72 30.83 26.68
N SER A 362 -17.86 29.46 26.86
CA SER A 362 -18.19 28.12 26.17
C SER A 362 -18.44 26.84 27.13
N ASP A 363 -18.51 25.54 26.63
CA ASP A 363 -18.19 24.16 27.28
C ASP A 363 -19.20 22.90 27.34
N SER A 364 -18.87 21.70 27.95
CA SER A 364 -19.44 20.30 27.68
C SER A 364 -19.47 19.17 28.82
N LEU A 365 -19.88 17.86 28.58
CA LEU A 365 -20.32 16.76 29.55
C LEU A 365 -20.17 15.20 29.18
N VAL A 366 -20.10 14.23 30.16
CA VAL A 366 -20.48 12.72 30.16
C VAL A 366 -20.29 12.03 31.57
N LYS A 367 -20.97 10.91 31.99
CA LYS A 367 -20.86 10.30 33.38
C LYS A 367 -21.27 8.80 33.63
N ARG A 368 -20.89 8.21 34.80
CA ARG A 368 -21.22 6.85 35.37
C ARG A 368 -22.03 6.95 36.71
N ASP A 369 -22.79 5.90 37.09
CA ASP A 369 -23.41 5.74 38.43
C ASP A 369 -22.56 4.93 39.43
N GLU A 370 -22.64 5.28 40.71
CA GLU A 370 -21.78 4.72 41.78
C GLU A 370 -22.55 4.01 42.91
N THR A 371 -23.89 4.03 42.93
CA THR A 371 -24.68 3.39 44.00
C THR A 371 -25.08 1.96 43.64
N THR A 372 -25.22 1.67 42.35
CA THR A 372 -25.64 0.34 41.85
C THR A 372 -24.51 -0.46 41.18
N ASN A 373 -23.31 0.10 41.12
CA ASN A 373 -22.20 -0.35 40.25
C ASN A 373 -22.55 -0.45 38.76
N LEU A 374 -23.62 0.21 38.31
CA LEU A 374 -24.04 0.24 36.92
C LEU A 374 -23.26 1.31 36.14
N ILE A 375 -22.59 0.91 35.05
CA ILE A 375 -22.04 1.86 34.08
C ILE A 375 -23.22 2.35 33.22
N THR A 376 -23.56 3.63 33.34
CA THR A 376 -24.78 4.20 32.76
C THR A 376 -24.51 5.05 31.53
N ILE A 377 -24.46 4.39 30.36
CA ILE A 377 -24.59 5.08 29.07
C ILE A 377 -26.02 5.66 29.00
N GLY A 378 -26.15 6.95 28.65
CA GLY A 378 -27.46 7.59 28.49
C GLY A 378 -28.27 7.80 29.78
N LYS A 379 -27.63 8.08 30.93
CA LYS A 379 -28.35 8.24 32.21
C LYS A 379 -29.17 9.52 32.35
N GLU A 380 -28.60 10.64 31.93
CA GLU A 380 -29.13 12.00 32.16
C GLU A 380 -29.85 12.56 30.90
N VAL A 381 -30.14 11.70 29.92
CA VAL A 381 -30.86 12.01 28.67
C VAL A 381 -31.85 10.90 28.36
N GLU A 382 -33.00 11.24 27.78
CA GLU A 382 -34.16 10.33 27.73
C GLU A 382 -34.03 9.24 26.65
N GLY A 383 -34.36 7.99 27.01
CA GLY A 383 -34.41 6.86 26.08
C GLY A 383 -34.78 5.54 26.76
N SER A 384 -35.59 4.70 26.10
CA SER A 384 -36.17 3.47 26.68
C SER A 384 -35.47 2.17 26.24
N GLU A 385 -34.26 2.25 25.71
CA GLU A 385 -33.54 1.12 25.11
C GLU A 385 -32.01 1.33 25.16
N ILE A 386 -31.27 0.35 25.68
CA ILE A 386 -30.06 -0.11 24.99
C ILE A 386 -30.21 -1.61 24.75
N ASN A 387 -30.38 -1.96 23.48
CA ASN A 387 -30.53 -3.31 23.01
C ASN A 387 -29.24 -4.14 23.21
N ILE A 388 -29.31 -5.18 24.05
CA ILE A 388 -29.06 -6.60 23.73
C ILE A 388 -29.26 -7.55 24.94
N VAL A 389 -29.81 -7.06 26.07
CA VAL A 389 -31.19 -7.50 26.30
C VAL A 389 -32.02 -6.65 25.34
N ASN A 390 -32.69 -7.26 24.38
CA ASN A 390 -33.29 -6.51 23.28
C ASN A 390 -34.62 -5.91 23.74
N LYS A 391 -34.56 -4.77 24.44
CA LYS A 391 -35.67 -3.97 25.00
C LYS A 391 -36.73 -4.86 25.66
N ASP A 392 -36.43 -5.25 26.89
CA ASP A 392 -36.86 -6.45 27.63
C ASP A 392 -36.15 -7.72 27.14
N GLY A 393 -36.49 -8.19 25.93
CA GLY A 393 -35.83 -9.30 25.24
C GLY A 393 -35.82 -10.64 26.00
N ALA A 394 -34.67 -11.26 26.28
CA ALA A 394 -33.33 -10.71 26.16
C ALA A 394 -32.70 -10.93 24.75
N ASP A 395 -32.06 -12.02 24.35
CA ASP A 395 -31.54 -13.16 25.11
C ASP A 395 -30.08 -13.42 24.69
N ARG A 396 -29.15 -12.91 25.52
CA ARG A 396 -27.75 -13.36 25.55
C ARG A 396 -27.78 -14.84 25.93
N THR A 397 -27.11 -15.73 25.21
CA THR A 397 -27.21 -17.19 25.45
C THR A 397 -26.91 -17.58 26.90
N LEU A 398 -27.97 -17.85 27.66
CA LEU A 398 -27.91 -18.40 29.01
C LEU A 398 -27.29 -19.80 28.97
N SER A 399 -26.29 -20.04 29.82
CA SER A 399 -25.78 -21.39 30.08
C SER A 399 -26.71 -22.13 31.05
N GLY A 400 -27.30 -23.24 30.61
CA GLY A 400 -28.17 -24.09 31.45
C GLY A 400 -29.44 -24.66 30.77
N ILE A 401 -29.45 -24.78 29.44
CA ILE A 401 -30.67 -24.96 28.64
C ILE A 401 -31.03 -26.46 28.38
N LYS A 402 -32.34 -26.75 28.32
CA LYS A 402 -32.95 -28.09 28.18
C LYS A 402 -33.36 -28.37 26.72
N ALA A 403 -33.41 -29.65 26.33
CA ALA A 403 -33.83 -30.12 25.00
C ALA A 403 -35.17 -29.49 24.56
N ALA A 404 -35.17 -28.88 23.38
CA ALA A 404 -36.31 -28.18 22.81
C ALA A 404 -37.21 -29.12 21.99
N THR A 405 -38.47 -28.72 21.91
CA THR A 405 -39.54 -29.44 21.20
C THR A 405 -40.34 -28.52 20.26
N LYS A 406 -39.94 -27.24 20.15
CA LYS A 406 -40.53 -26.22 19.27
C LYS A 406 -39.47 -25.24 18.76
N ASP A 407 -39.80 -24.54 17.69
CA ASP A 407 -38.85 -23.77 16.87
C ASP A 407 -38.31 -22.49 17.53
N ASN A 408 -38.97 -21.99 18.58
CA ASN A 408 -38.53 -20.85 19.39
C ASN A 408 -38.06 -21.24 20.81
N GLU A 409 -37.92 -22.53 21.09
CA GLU A 409 -37.25 -23.06 22.29
C GLU A 409 -35.77 -23.34 21.93
N ALA A 410 -34.84 -23.02 22.83
CA ALA A 410 -33.41 -23.24 22.55
C ALA A 410 -33.04 -24.74 22.67
N VAL A 411 -32.69 -25.37 21.54
CA VAL A 411 -32.33 -26.80 21.42
C VAL A 411 -31.13 -27.23 22.29
N ASN A 412 -31.08 -28.51 22.67
CA ASN A 412 -29.95 -29.05 23.44
C ASN A 412 -29.39 -30.39 22.91
N LYS A 413 -28.16 -30.68 23.35
CA LYS A 413 -27.16 -31.49 22.63
C LYS A 413 -27.56 -32.93 22.26
N LYS A 414 -28.54 -33.56 22.92
CA LYS A 414 -28.81 -35.01 22.76
C LYS A 414 -29.48 -35.39 21.43
N GLN A 415 -30.10 -34.45 20.72
CA GLN A 415 -31.04 -34.73 19.62
C GLN A 415 -30.37 -34.97 18.24
N LEU A 416 -29.17 -35.57 18.15
CA LEU A 416 -28.28 -35.37 16.97
C LEU A 416 -27.56 -36.60 16.34
N GLU A 417 -27.43 -37.76 17.00
CA GLU A 417 -26.30 -38.68 16.71
C GLU A 417 -26.56 -39.90 15.79
N GLU A 418 -27.77 -40.11 15.23
CA GLU A 418 -28.19 -41.45 14.71
C GLU A 418 -28.15 -41.70 13.17
N HIS A 419 -27.65 -40.77 12.33
CA HIS A 419 -28.20 -40.61 10.96
C HIS A 419 -27.35 -40.96 9.70
N LEU A 420 -26.14 -41.56 9.79
CA LEU A 420 -25.13 -41.48 8.69
C LEU A 420 -24.45 -42.81 8.24
N LYS A 421 -25.20 -43.81 7.72
CA LYS A 421 -24.63 -45.15 7.41
C LYS A 421 -24.58 -45.58 5.92
N ASP A 422 -25.23 -44.89 4.99
CA ASP A 422 -25.71 -45.55 3.74
C ASP A 422 -24.91 -45.34 2.43
N LEU A 423 -23.91 -44.45 2.35
CA LEU A 423 -23.47 -43.85 1.07
C LEU A 423 -22.40 -44.64 0.24
N SER A 424 -22.18 -45.94 0.49
CA SER A 424 -20.89 -46.59 0.13
C SER A 424 -20.71 -47.14 -1.32
N THR A 425 -21.61 -46.91 -2.28
CA THR A 425 -21.76 -47.85 -3.44
C THR A 425 -21.52 -47.31 -4.87
N SER A 426 -21.13 -46.05 -5.07
CA SER A 426 -21.23 -45.35 -6.38
C SER A 426 -19.90 -45.00 -7.08
N LEU A 427 -18.97 -45.95 -7.33
CA LEU A 427 -17.54 -45.60 -7.52
C LEU A 427 -16.73 -46.21 -8.71
N GLN A 428 -17.30 -46.98 -9.66
CA GLN A 428 -16.47 -47.67 -10.71
C GLN A 428 -17.17 -47.87 -12.08
N SER A 429 -16.79 -47.13 -13.14
CA SER A 429 -17.15 -47.42 -14.56
C SER A 429 -16.42 -46.53 -15.58
N ASP A 430 -16.19 -47.02 -16.81
CA ASP A 430 -15.38 -46.37 -17.87
C ASP A 430 -15.97 -45.10 -18.54
N GLU A 431 -17.14 -44.60 -18.12
CA GLU A 431 -17.44 -43.15 -18.21
C GLU A 431 -16.67 -42.36 -17.13
N SER A 432 -15.46 -42.83 -16.80
CA SER A 432 -14.71 -42.41 -15.61
C SER A 432 -14.15 -41.02 -15.79
N ALA A 433 -14.53 -40.09 -14.92
CA ALA A 433 -14.07 -38.71 -14.93
C ALA A 433 -12.63 -38.58 -14.36
N VAL A 434 -11.68 -39.26 -15.00
CA VAL A 434 -10.25 -39.30 -14.62
C VAL A 434 -9.36 -38.65 -15.69
N VAL A 435 -8.16 -38.25 -15.24
CA VAL A 435 -7.19 -37.47 -16.00
C VAL A 435 -5.89 -38.26 -16.12
N HIS A 436 -5.30 -38.28 -17.32
CA HIS A 436 -4.09 -39.04 -17.64
C HIS A 436 -2.88 -38.10 -17.83
N TYR A 437 -1.68 -38.59 -17.53
CA TYR A 437 -0.43 -37.94 -17.92
C TYR A 437 -0.16 -38.08 -19.44
N ASP A 438 0.75 -37.25 -19.96
CA ASP A 438 1.17 -37.29 -21.36
C ASP A 438 2.02 -38.54 -21.68
N LYS A 439 2.41 -38.70 -22.95
CA LYS A 439 3.34 -39.74 -23.40
C LYS A 439 4.54 -39.17 -24.14
N LYS A 440 5.70 -39.79 -23.91
CA LYS A 440 6.96 -39.58 -24.61
C LYS A 440 6.91 -40.23 -26.00
N GLU A 441 7.92 -39.92 -26.81
CA GLU A 441 8.13 -40.57 -28.11
C GLU A 441 8.56 -42.04 -27.89
N GLY A 442 7.59 -42.96 -27.94
CA GLY A 442 7.81 -44.39 -27.65
C GLY A 442 6.76 -45.08 -26.77
N ASP A 443 5.59 -44.46 -26.51
CA ASP A 443 4.50 -45.00 -25.67
C ASP A 443 4.82 -45.19 -24.15
N GLU A 444 6.01 -44.78 -23.74
CA GLU A 444 6.38 -44.50 -22.36
C GLU A 444 5.68 -43.21 -21.88
N THR A 445 5.28 -43.16 -20.61
CA THR A 445 4.49 -42.05 -20.06
C THR A 445 5.40 -40.88 -19.67
N ASP A 446 4.99 -39.65 -20.04
CA ASP A 446 5.61 -38.41 -19.63
C ASP A 446 4.87 -37.80 -18.44
N TYR A 447 5.07 -38.39 -17.27
CA TYR A 447 4.50 -37.92 -16.02
C TYR A 447 4.89 -36.48 -15.66
N THR A 448 5.91 -35.89 -16.32
CA THR A 448 6.28 -34.49 -16.10
C THR A 448 5.26 -33.51 -16.66
N ASN A 449 4.31 -33.98 -17.48
CA ASN A 449 3.30 -33.19 -18.18
C ASN A 449 1.90 -33.85 -18.14
N VAL A 450 0.86 -33.02 -18.06
CA VAL A 450 -0.55 -33.38 -18.34
C VAL A 450 -1.05 -32.45 -19.43
N THR A 451 -1.44 -32.96 -20.60
CA THR A 451 -2.22 -32.21 -21.61
C THR A 451 -3.71 -32.50 -21.41
N PHE A 452 -4.45 -31.57 -20.80
CA PHE A 452 -5.91 -31.68 -20.76
C PHE A 452 -6.53 -31.53 -22.16
N GLY A 453 -7.50 -32.40 -22.48
CA GLY A 453 -8.19 -32.42 -23.77
C GLY A 453 -7.79 -33.62 -24.63
N LYS A 454 -8.22 -33.64 -25.90
CA LYS A 454 -7.93 -34.72 -26.86
C LYS A 454 -6.62 -34.45 -27.61
N GLY A 455 -5.55 -34.20 -26.85
CA GLY A 455 -4.20 -33.94 -27.33
C GLY A 455 -3.95 -32.52 -27.86
N LYS A 456 -2.71 -32.27 -28.30
CA LYS A 456 -2.10 -30.95 -28.60
C LYS A 456 -2.78 -30.10 -29.70
N ALA A 457 -3.78 -30.63 -30.39
CA ALA A 457 -4.56 -29.91 -31.42
C ALA A 457 -6.04 -29.68 -31.02
N SER A 458 -6.43 -30.03 -29.79
CA SER A 458 -7.78 -29.81 -29.26
C SER A 458 -7.91 -28.44 -28.57
N THR A 459 -9.15 -27.98 -28.38
CA THR A 459 -9.43 -26.75 -27.63
C THR A 459 -9.01 -26.93 -26.16
N PRO A 460 -8.29 -25.96 -25.55
CA PRO A 460 -7.90 -26.02 -24.14
C PRO A 460 -9.09 -26.23 -23.20
N VAL A 461 -8.84 -26.95 -22.11
CA VAL A 461 -9.86 -27.30 -21.10
C VAL A 461 -9.64 -26.46 -19.85
N GLY A 462 -10.73 -25.95 -19.26
CA GLY A 462 -10.72 -25.33 -17.94
C GLY A 462 -10.72 -26.39 -16.83
N LEU A 463 -9.84 -26.23 -15.85
CA LEU A 463 -9.79 -27.09 -14.66
C LEU A 463 -10.50 -26.37 -13.52
N HIS A 464 -11.78 -26.68 -13.34
CA HIS A 464 -12.69 -26.03 -12.38
C HIS A 464 -12.80 -26.81 -11.06
N ASN A 465 -13.42 -26.20 -10.04
CA ASN A 465 -13.61 -26.75 -8.69
C ASN A 465 -12.29 -27.17 -8.00
N VAL A 466 -11.21 -26.44 -8.28
CA VAL A 466 -9.92 -26.60 -7.60
C VAL A 466 -9.97 -25.91 -6.24
N ALA A 467 -9.44 -26.57 -5.20
CA ALA A 467 -9.30 -25.96 -3.89
C ALA A 467 -8.15 -24.94 -3.85
N ASP A 468 -8.31 -23.87 -3.07
CA ASP A 468 -7.29 -22.82 -2.88
C ASP A 468 -5.94 -23.39 -2.42
N GLY A 469 -4.97 -23.45 -3.33
CA GLY A 469 -3.63 -23.98 -3.06
C GLY A 469 -2.85 -23.15 -2.03
N LYS A 470 -1.97 -23.80 -1.26
CA LYS A 470 -1.18 -23.12 -0.23
C LYS A 470 -0.16 -22.18 -0.87
N ILE A 471 -0.33 -20.87 -0.69
CA ILE A 471 0.63 -19.88 -1.17
C ILE A 471 1.78 -19.78 -0.18
N ALA A 472 2.91 -20.41 -0.51
CA ALA A 472 4.14 -20.44 0.29
C ALA A 472 5.37 -20.67 -0.60
N GLU A 473 6.56 -20.36 -0.08
CA GLU A 473 7.83 -20.69 -0.73
C GLU A 473 7.95 -22.21 -0.96
N ASN A 474 8.39 -22.61 -2.16
CA ASN A 474 8.44 -24.01 -2.62
C ASN A 474 7.09 -24.76 -2.57
N SER A 475 5.95 -24.06 -2.60
CA SER A 475 4.66 -24.69 -2.86
C SER A 475 4.53 -25.11 -4.33
N HIS A 476 3.87 -26.24 -4.55
CA HIS A 476 3.53 -26.78 -5.87
C HIS A 476 2.02 -26.91 -6.07
N ASP A 477 1.22 -26.40 -5.13
CA ASP A 477 -0.24 -26.43 -5.18
C ASP A 477 -0.76 -25.55 -6.33
N VAL A 478 -1.88 -25.95 -6.94
CA VAL A 478 -2.53 -25.16 -7.99
C VAL A 478 -3.17 -23.91 -7.38
N VAL A 479 -2.83 -22.74 -7.91
CA VAL A 479 -3.48 -21.47 -7.56
C VAL A 479 -4.78 -21.26 -8.34
N THR A 480 -5.79 -20.72 -7.68
CA THR A 480 -7.14 -20.52 -8.25
C THR A 480 -7.36 -19.10 -8.79
N GLY A 481 -8.35 -18.94 -9.68
CA GLY A 481 -8.83 -17.64 -10.14
C GLY A 481 -9.29 -16.75 -8.98
N GLY A 482 -9.94 -17.33 -7.96
CA GLY A 482 -10.32 -16.63 -6.72
C GLY A 482 -9.10 -16.09 -5.94
N GLN A 483 -8.02 -16.86 -5.83
CA GLN A 483 -6.78 -16.41 -5.17
C GLN A 483 -6.09 -15.29 -5.91
N ILE A 484 -5.93 -15.38 -7.24
CA ILE A 484 -5.37 -14.27 -8.03
C ILE A 484 -6.29 -13.04 -7.95
N ASN A 485 -7.61 -13.22 -8.02
CA ASN A 485 -8.55 -12.11 -7.88
C ASN A 485 -8.43 -11.41 -6.51
N LYS A 486 -8.24 -12.18 -5.43
CA LYS A 486 -7.97 -11.62 -4.10
C LYS A 486 -6.63 -10.87 -4.06
N ILE A 487 -5.54 -11.48 -4.52
CA ILE A 487 -4.20 -10.87 -4.51
C ILE A 487 -4.18 -9.59 -5.36
N GLY A 488 -4.73 -9.64 -6.57
CA GLY A 488 -4.89 -8.47 -7.43
C GLY A 488 -5.75 -7.38 -6.80
N GLY A 489 -6.84 -7.75 -6.11
CA GLY A 489 -7.70 -6.83 -5.36
C GLY A 489 -7.00 -6.17 -4.16
N ASP A 490 -6.23 -6.93 -3.38
CA ASP A 490 -5.42 -6.41 -2.27
C ASP A 490 -4.31 -5.49 -2.82
N ILE A 491 -3.63 -5.85 -3.92
CA ILE A 491 -2.63 -4.98 -4.57
C ILE A 491 -3.27 -3.70 -5.12
N ALA A 492 -4.43 -3.78 -5.79
CA ALA A 492 -5.17 -2.60 -6.26
C ALA A 492 -5.51 -1.65 -5.09
N LYS A 493 -5.95 -2.22 -3.97
CA LYS A 493 -6.25 -1.49 -2.73
C LYS A 493 -5.00 -0.85 -2.08
N TYR A 494 -3.84 -1.48 -2.16
CA TYR A 494 -2.58 -0.92 -1.65
C TYR A 494 -1.97 0.15 -2.58
N LEU A 495 -2.15 0.03 -3.91
CA LEU A 495 -1.81 1.08 -4.86
C LEU A 495 -2.76 2.28 -4.72
N GLY A 496 -4.05 2.04 -4.49
CA GLY A 496 -5.06 3.10 -4.39
C GLY A 496 -5.27 3.82 -5.73
N GLY A 497 -5.62 5.11 -5.69
CA GLY A 497 -5.76 5.95 -6.89
C GLY A 497 -6.73 5.38 -7.92
N GLU A 498 -7.90 4.87 -7.51
CA GLU A 498 -8.89 4.22 -8.39
C GLU A 498 -8.42 2.92 -9.09
N ALA A 499 -7.23 2.40 -8.78
CA ALA A 499 -6.80 1.08 -9.25
C ALA A 499 -7.80 -0.02 -8.81
N SER A 500 -8.04 -0.97 -9.70
CA SER A 500 -8.96 -2.09 -9.48
C SER A 500 -8.44 -3.35 -10.17
N PHE A 501 -8.85 -4.52 -9.70
CA PHE A 501 -8.61 -5.79 -10.38
C PHE A 501 -9.95 -6.35 -10.85
N LYS A 502 -10.08 -6.58 -12.16
CA LYS A 502 -11.31 -7.05 -12.82
C LYS A 502 -10.93 -7.95 -13.98
N ASP A 503 -11.62 -9.08 -14.14
CA ASP A 503 -11.52 -9.95 -15.32
C ASP A 503 -10.06 -10.36 -15.63
N GLY A 504 -9.29 -10.68 -14.59
CA GLY A 504 -7.86 -11.01 -14.66
C GLY A 504 -6.90 -9.83 -14.90
N ALA A 505 -7.41 -8.61 -15.04
CA ALA A 505 -6.64 -7.42 -15.33
C ALA A 505 -6.60 -6.43 -14.15
N LEU A 506 -5.39 -6.14 -13.67
CA LEU A 506 -5.13 -4.95 -12.85
C LEU A 506 -5.23 -3.70 -13.73
N THR A 507 -6.05 -2.72 -13.35
CA THR A 507 -6.16 -1.39 -13.98
C THR A 507 -5.13 -0.44 -13.38
N GLN A 508 -4.69 0.57 -14.14
CA GLN A 508 -3.73 1.54 -13.65
C GLN A 508 -4.30 2.38 -12.50
N PRO A 509 -3.49 2.79 -11.52
CA PRO A 509 -3.85 3.87 -10.62
C PRO A 509 -3.89 5.21 -11.38
N THR A 510 -4.44 6.23 -10.74
CA THR A 510 -4.45 7.63 -11.18
C THR A 510 -4.28 8.51 -9.94
N TYR A 511 -3.04 8.93 -9.71
CA TYR A 511 -2.66 9.84 -8.64
C TYR A 511 -2.83 11.28 -9.11
N LYS A 512 -3.93 11.91 -8.69
CA LYS A 512 -4.17 13.35 -8.89
C LYS A 512 -3.38 14.13 -7.84
N LEU A 513 -2.44 14.94 -8.31
CA LEU A 513 -1.55 15.72 -7.45
C LEU A 513 -1.53 17.18 -7.92
N SER A 514 -1.52 18.11 -6.98
CA SER A 514 -1.21 19.50 -7.27
C SER A 514 0.22 19.60 -7.81
N GLN A 515 0.42 20.24 -8.95
CA GLN A 515 1.72 20.59 -9.51
C GLN A 515 1.95 22.10 -9.33
N ILE A 516 3.05 22.44 -8.67
CA ILE A 516 3.46 23.82 -8.36
C ILE A 516 4.55 24.22 -9.35
N ALA A 517 4.25 25.19 -10.21
CA ALA A 517 5.22 25.77 -11.14
C ALA A 517 6.25 26.68 -10.42
N LYS A 518 7.31 27.08 -11.12
CA LYS A 518 8.42 27.86 -10.52
C LYS A 518 8.00 29.24 -10.03
N ASP A 519 7.04 29.88 -10.70
CA ASP A 519 6.39 31.12 -10.27
C ASP A 519 5.46 30.94 -9.06
N GLY A 520 5.01 29.70 -8.82
CA GLY A 520 4.07 29.33 -7.78
C GLY A 520 2.64 29.09 -8.26
N VAL A 521 2.37 29.14 -9.57
CA VAL A 521 1.06 28.76 -10.11
C VAL A 521 0.80 27.28 -9.80
N VAL A 522 -0.39 26.98 -9.29
CA VAL A 522 -0.82 25.62 -8.94
C VAL A 522 -1.79 25.09 -9.98
N THR A 523 -1.54 23.88 -10.47
CA THR A 523 -2.41 23.13 -11.41
C THR A 523 -2.65 21.72 -10.88
N GLU A 524 -3.64 20.99 -11.37
CA GLU A 524 -3.75 19.54 -11.13
C GLU A 524 -3.03 18.80 -12.26
N ASN A 525 -2.25 17.76 -11.91
CA ASN A 525 -1.70 16.80 -12.86
C ASN A 525 -2.01 15.36 -12.38
N SER A 526 -2.02 14.39 -13.30
CA SER A 526 -2.40 13.00 -13.05
C SER A 526 -1.29 12.04 -13.46
N PHE A 527 -0.86 11.19 -12.54
CA PHE A 527 0.21 10.20 -12.72
C PHE A 527 -0.35 8.78 -12.62
N ASN A 528 0.10 7.85 -13.45
CA ASN A 528 -0.42 6.47 -13.53
C ASN A 528 0.51 5.38 -12.98
N ASP A 529 1.62 5.78 -12.35
CA ASP A 529 2.50 4.93 -11.54
C ASP A 529 3.04 5.72 -10.32
N VAL A 530 3.51 4.99 -9.31
CA VAL A 530 4.02 5.54 -8.04
C VAL A 530 5.34 6.31 -8.24
N GLY A 531 6.18 5.91 -9.19
CA GLY A 531 7.43 6.58 -9.50
C GLY A 531 7.22 7.98 -10.07
N ALA A 532 6.43 8.11 -11.13
CA ALA A 532 6.11 9.41 -11.73
C ALA A 532 5.34 10.32 -10.75
N ALA A 533 4.47 9.77 -9.90
CA ALA A 533 3.82 10.52 -8.82
C ALA A 533 4.85 11.09 -7.81
N PHE A 534 5.86 10.31 -7.42
CA PHE A 534 6.95 10.78 -6.57
C PHE A 534 7.84 11.83 -7.27
N GLU A 535 8.14 11.70 -8.56
CA GLU A 535 8.88 12.71 -9.34
C GLU A 535 8.12 14.05 -9.42
N GLY A 536 6.79 14.01 -9.49
CA GLY A 536 5.93 15.19 -9.38
C GLY A 536 6.02 15.85 -8.01
N LEU A 537 6.01 15.07 -6.92
CA LEU A 537 6.13 15.57 -5.55
C LEU A 537 7.53 16.14 -5.25
N ASP A 538 8.59 15.51 -5.75
CA ASP A 538 9.97 16.03 -5.71
C ASP A 538 10.08 17.36 -6.47
N THR A 539 9.48 17.47 -7.66
CA THR A 539 9.42 18.71 -8.44
C THR A 539 8.72 19.84 -7.68
N ASN A 540 7.63 19.54 -6.98
CA ASN A 540 6.96 20.51 -6.10
C ASN A 540 7.87 20.98 -4.96
N ILE A 541 8.56 20.05 -4.30
CA ILE A 541 9.47 20.36 -3.19
C ILE A 541 10.64 21.24 -3.67
N LYS A 542 11.24 20.93 -4.83
CA LYS A 542 12.25 21.79 -5.48
C LYS A 542 11.73 23.21 -5.71
N ASN A 543 10.56 23.35 -6.31
CA ASN A 543 9.99 24.66 -6.66
C ASN A 543 9.58 25.45 -5.41
N VAL A 544 9.02 24.81 -4.38
CA VAL A 544 8.70 25.45 -3.09
C VAL A 544 9.98 25.85 -2.35
N ASN A 545 10.99 24.98 -2.28
CA ASN A 545 12.28 25.27 -1.63
C ASN A 545 13.01 26.46 -2.27
N GLN A 546 12.96 26.54 -3.61
CA GLN A 546 13.47 27.66 -4.40
C GLN A 546 12.66 28.94 -4.17
N ARG A 547 11.32 28.90 -4.20
CA ARG A 547 10.49 30.08 -3.92
C ARG A 547 10.67 30.62 -2.49
N ILE A 548 10.89 29.74 -1.50
CA ILE A 548 11.24 30.17 -0.13
C ILE A 548 12.58 30.92 -0.12
N LYS A 549 13.56 30.45 -0.89
CA LYS A 549 14.84 31.15 -1.07
C LYS A 549 14.64 32.52 -1.75
N GLU A 550 13.89 32.57 -2.85
CA GLU A 550 13.60 33.82 -3.58
C GLU A 550 12.83 34.83 -2.73
N VAL A 551 11.84 34.40 -1.94
CA VAL A 551 11.13 35.25 -0.98
C VAL A 551 12.07 35.73 0.13
N SER A 552 12.93 34.86 0.68
CA SER A 552 13.91 35.26 1.70
C SER A 552 14.92 36.27 1.15
N GLU A 553 15.46 36.04 -0.05
CA GLU A 553 16.41 36.95 -0.71
C GLU A 553 15.75 38.28 -1.11
N GLY A 554 14.49 38.26 -1.56
CA GLY A 554 13.72 39.46 -1.92
C GLY A 554 13.36 40.32 -0.70
N VAL A 555 12.81 39.70 0.35
CA VAL A 555 12.51 40.40 1.62
C VAL A 555 13.80 40.95 2.25
N ALA A 556 14.94 40.28 2.08
CA ALA A 556 16.25 40.78 2.53
C ALA A 556 16.84 41.93 1.68
N GLN A 557 16.32 42.19 0.47
CA GLN A 557 16.74 43.31 -0.39
C GLN A 557 15.83 44.54 -0.27
N ASP A 558 14.51 44.33 -0.18
CA ASP A 558 13.51 45.40 -0.30
C ASP A 558 12.96 45.91 1.06
N SER A 559 13.28 45.24 2.18
CA SER A 559 12.78 45.61 3.51
C SER A 559 13.73 46.51 4.30
N LEU A 560 13.18 47.36 5.16
CA LEU A 560 13.95 48.06 6.18
C LEU A 560 14.33 47.08 7.31
N LEU A 561 15.49 46.43 7.15
CA LEU A 561 15.99 45.43 8.10
C LEU A 561 16.90 46.02 9.20
N TRP A 562 16.92 45.32 10.33
CA TRP A 562 17.92 45.42 11.37
C TRP A 562 19.30 44.98 10.86
N SER A 563 20.34 45.60 11.41
CA SER A 563 21.74 45.24 11.19
C SER A 563 22.45 45.14 12.54
N ASP A 564 23.02 43.97 12.83
CA ASP A 564 23.78 43.73 14.07
C ASP A 564 25.06 44.58 14.14
N GLU A 565 25.73 44.83 13.01
CA GLU A 565 26.87 45.75 12.95
C GLU A 565 26.45 47.19 13.29
N ALA A 566 25.25 47.61 12.84
CA ALA A 566 24.74 48.93 13.10
C ALA A 566 24.06 49.07 14.48
N HIS A 567 23.63 47.98 15.11
CA HIS A 567 22.66 47.97 16.22
C HIS A 567 21.48 48.92 15.96
N ALA A 568 20.88 48.80 14.77
CA ALA A 568 19.81 49.66 14.27
C ALA A 568 19.11 49.04 13.05
N PHE A 569 17.87 49.47 12.77
CA PHE A 569 17.29 49.36 11.43
C PHE A 569 18.06 50.26 10.45
N VAL A 570 18.27 49.80 9.22
CA VAL A 570 19.15 50.46 8.24
C VAL A 570 18.37 50.92 7.01
N ALA A 571 18.25 52.24 6.84
CA ALA A 571 17.66 52.86 5.65
C ALA A 571 18.66 52.94 4.49
N ARG A 572 19.15 51.79 4.02
CA ARG A 572 20.00 51.68 2.81
C ARG A 572 19.37 50.71 1.83
N HIS A 573 19.36 51.09 0.56
CA HIS A 573 18.82 50.27 -0.53
C HIS A 573 19.97 49.90 -1.49
N GLU A 574 19.97 48.67 -2.00
CA GLU A 574 20.93 48.27 -3.03
C GLU A 574 20.53 48.84 -4.40
N LYS A 575 21.38 49.65 -5.01
CA LYS A 575 21.28 50.01 -6.42
C LYS A 575 22.20 49.10 -7.23
N LYS A 576 21.58 48.30 -8.08
CA LYS A 576 22.23 47.39 -9.02
C LYS A 576 22.32 48.07 -10.39
N GLN A 577 23.53 48.36 -10.86
CA GLN A 577 23.79 48.97 -12.17
C GLN A 577 24.73 48.07 -12.97
N GLU A 578 24.55 47.99 -14.28
CA GLU A 578 25.51 47.30 -15.15
C GLU A 578 26.51 48.29 -15.74
N GLU A 579 27.76 48.21 -15.29
CA GLU A 579 28.88 48.90 -15.93
C GLU A 579 29.70 47.89 -16.74
N GLN A 580 29.85 48.14 -18.04
CA GLN A 580 30.70 47.34 -18.95
C GLN A 580 30.41 45.81 -18.92
N GLY A 581 29.15 45.42 -18.69
CA GLY A 581 28.75 44.01 -18.60
C GLY A 581 29.06 43.32 -17.26
N ARG A 582 29.33 44.09 -16.21
CA ARG A 582 29.36 43.61 -14.81
C ARG A 582 28.32 44.34 -13.98
N ALA A 583 27.56 43.59 -13.19
CA ALA A 583 26.65 44.13 -12.20
C ALA A 583 27.45 44.71 -11.01
N VAL A 584 27.49 46.03 -10.92
CA VAL A 584 27.98 46.77 -9.76
C VAL A 584 26.81 46.95 -8.78
N ARG A 585 27.03 46.63 -7.50
CA ARG A 585 26.09 46.92 -6.40
C ARG A 585 26.64 48.10 -5.60
N THR A 586 25.81 49.11 -5.38
CA THR A 586 26.09 50.23 -4.46
C THR A 586 24.97 50.31 -3.42
N GLN A 587 25.29 50.73 -2.20
CA GLN A 587 24.31 50.86 -1.11
C GLN A 587 24.28 52.31 -0.61
N GLU A 588 23.19 53.02 -0.90
CA GLU A 588 23.04 54.44 -0.60
C GLU A 588 22.03 54.67 0.54
N ASN A 589 22.26 55.72 1.33
CA ASN A 589 21.29 56.23 2.31
C ASN A 589 19.99 56.59 1.59
N SER A 590 18.87 56.09 2.09
CA SER A 590 17.55 56.21 1.47
C SER A 590 16.62 57.08 2.31
N LYS A 591 15.70 57.78 1.66
CA LYS A 591 14.60 58.47 2.34
C LYS A 591 13.61 57.44 2.86
N ILE A 592 13.03 57.71 4.03
CA ILE A 592 11.76 57.11 4.45
C ILE A 592 10.69 58.18 4.18
N THR A 593 9.60 57.82 3.51
CA THR A 593 8.54 58.76 3.10
C THR A 593 7.16 58.12 3.22
N PHE A 594 6.11 58.88 2.96
CA PHE A 594 4.72 58.58 3.35
C PHE A 594 4.52 58.34 4.86
N LEU A 595 5.37 58.94 5.70
CA LEU A 595 5.12 59.03 7.14
C LEU A 595 3.99 60.02 7.44
N LEU A 596 3.22 59.71 8.47
CA LEU A 596 2.33 60.66 9.13
C LEU A 596 3.15 61.61 10.02
N ASP A 597 2.61 62.79 10.29
CA ASP A 597 3.15 63.76 11.25
C ASP A 597 3.08 63.17 12.67
N GLY A 598 4.23 62.74 13.22
CA GLY A 598 4.33 62.10 14.53
C GLY A 598 4.00 63.03 15.71
N ASN A 599 3.58 62.49 16.85
CA ASN A 599 3.24 63.30 18.02
C ASN A 599 4.48 64.01 18.59
N VAL A 600 4.43 65.35 18.66
CA VAL A 600 5.51 66.19 19.21
C VAL A 600 5.23 66.53 20.68
N SER A 601 5.45 65.56 21.56
CA SER A 601 5.34 65.73 23.02
C SER A 601 6.61 65.25 23.74
N GLU A 602 6.78 65.69 25.00
CA GLU A 602 7.80 65.11 25.88
C GLU A 602 7.59 63.59 26.01
N GLY A 603 8.68 62.82 25.95
CA GLY A 603 8.64 61.35 25.98
C GLY A 603 8.15 60.65 24.71
N SER A 604 7.76 61.40 23.65
CA SER A 604 7.35 60.78 22.37
C SER A 604 8.51 60.04 21.71
N THR A 605 8.19 58.93 21.04
CA THR A 605 9.13 58.11 20.24
C THR A 605 8.85 58.17 18.75
N ASP A 606 7.90 59.00 18.32
CA ASP A 606 7.44 59.06 16.93
C ASP A 606 8.49 59.72 16.01
N ALA A 607 8.55 59.25 14.77
CA ALA A 607 9.33 59.93 13.74
C ALA A 607 8.62 61.21 13.28
N VAL A 608 9.35 62.32 13.15
CA VAL A 608 8.81 63.59 12.66
C VAL A 608 9.10 63.83 11.19
N THR A 609 8.17 64.50 10.50
CA THR A 609 8.20 64.71 9.06
C THR A 609 8.86 66.03 8.64
N GLY A 610 9.24 66.11 7.37
CA GLY A 610 9.67 67.34 6.73
C GLY A 610 8.61 68.44 6.76
N ASN A 611 7.30 68.10 6.77
CA ASN A 611 6.23 69.07 7.01
C ASN A 611 6.28 69.64 8.42
N GLN A 612 6.48 68.82 9.45
CA GLN A 612 6.53 69.31 10.84
C GLN A 612 7.72 70.24 11.06
N LEU A 613 8.90 69.87 10.53
CA LEU A 613 10.09 70.72 10.62
C LEU A 613 9.94 72.02 9.82
N TYR A 614 9.38 71.94 8.60
CA TYR A 614 9.02 73.10 7.79
C TYR A 614 8.02 74.00 8.52
N SER A 615 6.96 73.43 9.09
CA SER A 615 5.89 74.15 9.79
C SER A 615 6.40 74.80 11.07
N MET A 616 7.31 74.16 11.82
CA MET A 616 7.99 74.78 12.95
C MET A 616 8.86 75.96 12.50
N GLY A 617 9.69 75.79 11.46
CA GLY A 617 10.54 76.87 10.92
C GLY A 617 9.73 78.05 10.37
N HIS A 618 8.64 77.76 9.66
CA HIS A 618 7.71 78.75 9.11
C HIS A 618 6.96 79.51 10.23
N ALA A 619 6.37 78.79 11.20
CA ALA A 619 5.71 79.41 12.35
C ALA A 619 6.69 80.27 13.16
N LEU A 620 7.91 79.77 13.39
CA LEU A 620 8.97 80.52 14.06
C LEU A 620 9.32 81.82 13.30
N SER A 621 9.47 81.77 11.97
CA SER A 621 9.70 82.98 11.18
C SER A 621 8.57 84.01 11.32
N MET A 622 7.31 83.56 11.39
CA MET A 622 6.14 84.42 11.64
C MET A 622 6.10 84.99 13.06
N TYR A 623 6.57 84.26 14.07
CA TYR A 623 6.61 84.74 15.46
C TYR A 623 7.73 85.74 15.75
N LEU A 624 8.78 85.77 14.91
CA LEU A 624 9.95 86.64 15.10
C LEU A 624 9.84 87.97 14.34
N GLY A 625 9.23 87.94 13.14
CA GLY A 625 9.03 89.09 12.28
C GLY A 625 10.25 89.44 11.41
N GLY A 626 10.02 89.50 10.09
CA GLY A 626 11.01 89.86 9.08
C GLY A 626 10.41 89.77 7.67
#